data_AF-A0A803NJL3-F1
#
_entry.id   AF-A0A803NJL3-F1
#
_cell.length_a   1.000
_cell.length_b   1.000
_cell.length_c   1.000
_cell.angle_alpha   90.00
_cell.angle_beta   90.00
_cell.angle_gamma   90.00
#
_symmetry.space_group_name_H-M   'P 1'
#
loop_
_entity.id
_entity.type
_entity.pdbx_description
1 polymer ?
#
loop_
_entity_poly.entity_id
_entity_poly.type
_entity_poly.pdbx_seq_one_letter_code
_entity_poly.pdbx_strand_id
1 'polypeptide(L)'
;MSIRPLDLVTPTETFEIENGLSLVPRLRLKLTVFPASPSVTKPIDEWKVKRTLIDFLKTSLSVPITVPEEDLQIKRFKDLKKRKRDDPLAFGYLFIRDLSFIQKNKDEEEDLTAMEEKFLHWRRYIADKMDGIELNIEGLKFKLNVAVPVSDDFQGMKKAWEDFFVFGNRGYSRGGKQEPDTIVLRGVPSRWFAEPRVSSKPSMLVTHTIFSSFGKIR
;
A
#
# COMPACT_ATOMS: atom_id res chain seq x y z
N MET A 1 18.60 -23.42 1.39
CA MET A 1 19.09 -22.18 2.01
C MET A 1 18.16 -21.88 3.18
N SER A 2 18.68 -21.52 4.36
CA SER A 2 17.82 -21.26 5.52
C SER A 2 17.11 -19.92 5.35
N ILE A 3 15.79 -19.96 5.17
CA ILE A 3 14.93 -18.79 5.16
C ILE A 3 14.98 -18.18 6.57
N ARG A 4 15.37 -16.91 6.70
CA ARG A 4 15.32 -16.21 7.99
C ARG A 4 13.88 -16.21 8.53
N PRO A 5 13.66 -16.33 9.85
CA PRO A 5 12.32 -16.17 10.42
C PRO A 5 11.73 -14.81 10.03
N LEU A 6 10.47 -14.79 9.60
CA LEU A 6 9.76 -13.55 9.24
C LEU A 6 9.72 -12.54 10.40
N ASP A 7 9.71 -13.04 11.63
CA ASP A 7 9.64 -12.24 12.85
C ASP A 7 10.91 -11.39 13.09
N LEU A 8 11.98 -11.65 12.34
CA LEU A 8 13.25 -10.91 12.43
C LEU A 8 13.43 -9.91 11.27
N VAL A 9 12.49 -9.87 10.33
CA VAL A 9 12.59 -9.02 9.13
C VAL A 9 12.15 -7.60 9.47
N THR A 10 13.02 -6.63 9.22
CA THR A 10 12.67 -5.22 9.45
C THR A 10 11.66 -4.71 8.42
N PRO A 11 10.84 -3.70 8.74
CA PRO A 11 9.83 -3.13 7.81
C PRO A 11 10.43 -2.44 6.58
N THR A 12 11.76 -2.41 6.46
CA THR A 12 12.52 -1.78 5.37
C THR A 12 13.39 -2.77 4.59
N GLU A 13 13.49 -4.02 5.04
CA GLU A 13 14.30 -5.06 4.41
C GLU A 13 13.46 -5.88 3.42
N THR A 14 14.08 -6.23 2.30
CA THR A 14 13.50 -7.15 1.33
C THR A 14 13.61 -8.57 1.86
N PHE A 15 12.48 -9.29 1.91
CA PHE A 15 12.47 -10.69 2.30
C PHE A 15 12.54 -11.57 1.06
N GLU A 16 13.61 -12.36 0.93
CA GLU A 16 13.75 -13.32 -0.16
C GLU A 16 12.91 -14.57 0.11
N ILE A 17 12.12 -14.96 -0.89
CA ILE A 17 11.37 -16.21 -0.94
C ILE A 17 12.12 -17.16 -1.90
N GLU A 18 11.87 -18.45 -1.79
CA GLU A 18 12.36 -19.43 -2.75
C GLU A 18 11.93 -19.13 -4.20
N ASN A 19 12.67 -19.68 -5.16
CA ASN A 19 12.42 -19.57 -6.60
C ASN A 19 12.52 -18.14 -7.19
N GLY A 20 13.36 -17.28 -6.61
CA GLY A 20 13.64 -15.94 -7.13
C GLY A 20 12.52 -14.94 -6.88
N LEU A 21 11.59 -15.24 -5.99
CA LEU A 21 10.56 -14.33 -5.52
C LEU A 21 11.08 -13.54 -4.32
N SER A 22 10.64 -12.30 -4.18
CA SER A 22 10.96 -11.49 -3.00
C SER A 22 9.81 -10.57 -2.62
N LEU A 23 9.68 -10.32 -1.32
CA LEU A 23 8.77 -9.33 -0.77
C LEU A 23 9.55 -8.06 -0.56
N VAL A 24 9.28 -7.09 -1.42
CA VAL A 24 9.86 -5.76 -1.31
C VAL A 24 8.93 -4.90 -0.45
N PRO A 25 9.42 -4.32 0.66
CA PRO A 25 8.63 -3.44 1.49
C PRO A 25 8.25 -2.18 0.70
N ARG A 26 7.05 -1.65 0.98
CA ARG A 26 6.55 -0.47 0.28
C ARG A 26 5.62 0.36 1.15
N LEU A 27 5.69 1.67 1.01
CA LEU A 27 4.65 2.58 1.47
C LEU A 27 3.65 2.79 0.33
N ARG A 28 2.37 2.53 0.58
CA ARG A 28 1.29 2.86 -0.35
C ARG A 28 0.49 4.04 0.18
N LEU A 29 0.29 5.04 -0.66
CA LEU A 29 -0.59 6.16 -0.38
C LEU A 29 -1.68 6.23 -1.45
N LYS A 30 -2.92 6.47 -1.02
CA LYS A 30 -4.05 6.72 -1.91
C LYS A 30 -4.11 8.22 -2.19
N LEU A 31 -4.12 8.58 -3.46
CA LEU A 31 -4.22 9.95 -3.92
C LEU A 31 -5.61 10.20 -4.49
N THR A 32 -6.20 11.32 -4.11
CA THR A 32 -7.46 11.82 -4.68
C THR A 32 -7.32 13.29 -5.01
N VAL A 33 -7.66 13.67 -6.24
CA VAL A 33 -7.48 15.04 -6.71
C VAL A 33 -8.84 15.69 -6.86
N PHE A 34 -9.05 16.81 -6.17
CA PHE A 34 -10.25 17.62 -6.21
C PHE A 34 -9.99 18.92 -6.96
N PRO A 35 -11.00 19.54 -7.59
CA PRO A 35 -10.85 20.90 -8.08
C PRO A 35 -10.74 21.85 -6.87
N ALA A 36 -9.79 22.78 -6.91
CA ALA A 36 -9.76 23.87 -5.92
C ALA A 36 -10.61 25.08 -6.37
N SER A 37 -11.01 25.09 -7.65
CA SER A 37 -11.86 26.14 -8.22
C SER A 37 -13.01 25.54 -9.03
N PRO A 38 -14.21 26.15 -9.01
CA PRO A 38 -15.33 25.74 -9.86
C PRO A 38 -15.11 25.92 -11.36
N SER A 39 -14.07 26.65 -11.77
CA SER A 39 -13.73 26.88 -13.18
C SER A 39 -13.03 25.69 -13.85
N VAL A 40 -12.73 24.62 -13.11
CA VAL A 40 -12.05 23.44 -13.65
C VAL A 40 -13.05 22.57 -14.43
N THR A 41 -13.18 22.85 -15.72
CA THR A 41 -13.99 22.08 -16.68
C THR A 41 -13.14 21.14 -17.54
N LYS A 42 -11.82 21.36 -17.56
CA LYS A 42 -10.87 20.58 -18.34
C LYS A 42 -10.46 19.30 -17.60
N PRO A 43 -10.20 18.20 -18.33
CA PRO A 43 -9.61 17.01 -17.74
C PRO A 43 -8.21 17.33 -17.20
N ILE A 44 -7.86 16.69 -16.09
CA ILE A 44 -6.52 16.83 -15.51
C ILE A 44 -5.48 16.12 -16.39
N ASP A 45 -4.33 16.76 -16.59
CA ASP A 45 -3.18 16.17 -17.29
C ASP A 45 -2.43 15.24 -16.33
N GLU A 46 -2.59 13.93 -16.53
CA GLU A 46 -2.00 12.90 -15.68
C GLU A 46 -0.46 13.01 -15.62
N TRP A 47 0.20 13.31 -16.74
CA TRP A 47 1.66 13.36 -16.79
C TRP A 47 2.21 14.56 -16.02
N LYS A 48 1.56 15.73 -16.12
CA LYS A 48 1.95 16.92 -15.33
C LYS A 48 1.71 16.73 -13.83
N VAL A 49 0.61 16.09 -13.45
CA VAL A 49 0.40 15.74 -12.03
C VAL A 49 1.50 14.80 -11.55
N LYS A 50 1.86 13.78 -12.34
CA LYS A 50 2.95 12.88 -11.95
C LYS A 50 4.25 13.62 -11.72
N ARG A 51 4.66 14.46 -12.67
CA ARG A 51 5.90 15.22 -12.59
C ARG A 51 5.93 16.16 -11.39
N THR A 52 4.86 16.92 -11.17
CA THR A 52 4.77 17.84 -10.02
C THR A 52 4.85 17.11 -8.68
N LEU A 53 4.22 15.94 -8.55
CA LEU A 53 4.32 15.13 -7.34
C LEU A 53 5.71 14.52 -7.14
N ILE A 54 6.36 14.04 -8.20
CA ILE A 54 7.73 13.52 -8.13
C ILE A 54 8.70 14.63 -7.74
N ASP A 55 8.56 15.82 -8.33
CA ASP A 55 9.39 16.98 -8.00
C ASP A 55 9.17 17.43 -6.54
N PHE A 56 7.92 17.40 -6.06
CA PHE A 56 7.59 17.67 -4.65
C PHE A 56 8.29 16.70 -3.70
N LEU A 57 8.22 15.38 -3.97
CA LEU A 57 8.85 14.35 -3.13
C LEU A 57 10.37 14.50 -3.06
N LYS A 58 11.00 15.02 -4.12
CA LYS A 58 12.44 15.28 -4.16
C LYS A 58 12.85 16.55 -3.45
N THR A 59 12.05 17.61 -3.49
CA THR A 59 12.48 18.96 -3.11
C THR A 59 11.86 19.50 -1.82
N SER A 60 10.64 19.08 -1.51
CA SER A 60 9.81 19.73 -0.48
C SER A 60 9.72 18.93 0.83
N LEU A 61 10.20 17.69 0.83
CA LEU A 61 10.31 16.87 2.03
C LEU A 61 11.62 17.12 2.76
N SER A 62 11.64 16.80 4.06
CA SER A 62 12.85 16.88 4.89
C SER A 62 13.97 15.98 4.39
N VAL A 63 13.62 14.86 3.74
CA VAL A 63 14.56 13.97 3.06
C VAL A 63 14.06 13.76 1.63
N PRO A 64 14.93 13.92 0.60
CA PRO A 64 14.53 13.71 -0.78
C PRO A 64 14.14 12.24 -1.01
N ILE A 65 12.94 12.00 -1.54
CA ILE A 65 12.45 10.68 -1.90
C ILE A 65 12.42 10.55 -3.43
N THR A 66 13.11 9.55 -3.96
CA THR A 66 13.08 9.25 -5.39
C THR A 66 12.02 8.20 -5.68
N VAL A 67 11.08 8.53 -6.57
CA VAL A 67 10.00 7.62 -6.98
C VAL A 67 9.99 7.51 -8.51
N PRO A 68 10.04 6.28 -9.07
CA PRO A 68 9.83 6.04 -10.49
C PRO A 68 8.42 6.45 -10.96
N GLU A 69 8.28 6.88 -12.22
CA GLU A 69 6.96 7.28 -12.76
C GLU A 69 5.92 6.14 -12.80
N GLU A 70 6.40 4.88 -12.87
CA GLU A 70 5.57 3.66 -12.87
C GLU A 70 4.92 3.40 -11.50
N ASP A 71 5.61 3.79 -10.43
CA ASP A 71 5.16 3.67 -9.05
C ASP A 71 4.19 4.80 -8.65
N LEU A 72 3.93 5.75 -9.56
CA LEU A 72 2.87 6.73 -9.42
C LEU A 72 1.77 6.47 -10.45
N GLN A 73 0.66 5.90 -9.99
CA GLN A 73 -0.48 5.57 -10.81
C GLN A 73 -1.57 6.62 -10.61
N ILE A 74 -1.95 7.33 -11.67
CA ILE A 74 -3.02 8.32 -11.64
C ILE A 74 -4.00 7.95 -12.75
N LYS A 75 -5.29 7.96 -12.42
CA LYS A 75 -6.38 7.68 -13.36
C LYS A 75 -7.42 8.78 -13.23
N ARG A 76 -7.72 9.44 -14.35
CA ARG A 76 -8.84 10.37 -14.45
C ARG A 76 -10.19 9.65 -14.40
N PHE A 77 -11.18 10.32 -13.83
CA PHE A 77 -12.57 9.90 -13.99
C PHE A 77 -13.06 10.21 -15.41
N LYS A 78 -13.66 9.21 -16.08
CA LYS A 78 -14.07 9.33 -17.49
C LYS A 78 -15.29 10.23 -17.69
N ASP A 79 -16.19 10.29 -16.71
CA ASP A 79 -17.49 10.94 -16.84
C ASP A 79 -17.54 12.31 -16.13
N LEU A 80 -16.93 13.32 -16.76
CA LEU A 80 -16.95 14.69 -16.23
C LEU A 80 -18.35 15.35 -16.29
N LYS A 81 -19.27 14.83 -17.13
CA LYS A 81 -20.60 15.42 -17.36
C LYS A 81 -21.65 15.07 -16.31
N LYS A 82 -21.52 13.93 -15.61
CA LYS A 82 -22.45 13.48 -14.55
C LYS A 82 -21.99 13.85 -13.14
N ARG A 83 -20.94 14.66 -13.08
CA ARG A 83 -20.18 14.91 -11.88
C ARG A 83 -20.80 16.05 -11.07
N LYS A 84 -20.80 15.92 -9.74
CA LYS A 84 -21.06 17.07 -8.85
C LYS A 84 -19.82 17.97 -8.81
N ARG A 85 -20.05 19.23 -8.45
CA ARG A 85 -19.01 20.28 -8.41
C ARG A 85 -17.80 19.86 -7.57
N ASP A 86 -18.04 19.17 -6.46
CA ASP A 86 -17.02 18.84 -5.45
C ASP A 86 -16.47 17.40 -5.53
N ASP A 87 -16.84 16.64 -6.55
CA ASP A 87 -16.37 15.26 -6.69
C ASP A 87 -14.84 15.20 -6.98
N PRO A 88 -14.21 14.02 -6.93
CA PRO A 88 -12.83 13.87 -7.37
C PRO A 88 -12.69 13.86 -8.91
N LEU A 89 -11.61 14.45 -9.43
CA LEU A 89 -11.26 14.53 -10.86
C LEU A 89 -10.36 13.38 -11.29
N ALA A 90 -9.49 12.94 -10.38
CA ALA A 90 -8.65 11.78 -10.56
C ALA A 90 -8.44 11.07 -9.23
N PHE A 91 -8.11 9.79 -9.33
CA PHE A 91 -7.69 8.96 -8.22
C PHE A 91 -6.39 8.25 -8.58
N GLY A 92 -5.62 7.88 -7.59
CA GLY A 92 -4.33 7.26 -7.82
C GLY A 92 -3.75 6.57 -6.62
N TYR A 93 -2.60 5.93 -6.86
CA TYR A 93 -1.77 5.33 -5.84
C TYR A 93 -0.32 5.76 -6.05
N LEU A 94 0.33 6.11 -4.96
CA LEU A 94 1.76 6.33 -4.89
C LEU A 94 2.38 5.15 -4.15
N PHE A 95 3.40 4.54 -4.73
CA PHE A 95 4.20 3.49 -4.14
C PHE A 95 5.61 4.00 -3.89
N ILE A 96 6.09 3.95 -2.65
CA ILE A 96 7.48 4.27 -2.31
C ILE A 96 8.14 2.97 -1.89
N ARG A 97 9.09 2.49 -2.70
CA ARG A 97 9.84 1.24 -2.48
C ARG A 97 11.24 1.48 -1.91
N ASP A 98 11.86 2.60 -2.28
CA ASP A 98 13.12 3.01 -1.67
C ASP A 98 12.84 3.60 -0.28
N LEU A 99 13.05 2.78 0.75
CA LEU A 99 12.88 3.15 2.16
C LEU A 99 14.22 3.42 2.85
N SER A 100 15.31 3.59 2.08
CA SER A 100 16.66 3.82 2.62
C SER A 100 16.75 5.07 3.50
N PHE A 101 15.86 6.07 3.28
CA PHE A 101 15.79 7.27 4.11
C PHE A 101 15.36 7.01 5.56
N ILE A 102 14.69 5.89 5.83
CA ILE A 102 14.30 5.48 7.19
C ILE A 102 15.51 4.87 7.93
N GLN A 103 16.41 4.21 7.19
CA GLN A 103 17.58 3.52 7.74
C GLN A 103 18.80 4.42 8.00
N LYS A 104 18.78 5.71 7.62
CA LYS A 104 19.98 6.57 7.68
C LYS A 104 20.48 6.88 9.09
N ASN A 105 19.71 6.60 10.14
CA ASN A 105 20.11 6.77 11.54
C ASN A 105 20.61 5.44 12.13
N LYS A 106 21.59 4.81 11.46
CA LYS A 106 22.05 3.43 11.66
C LYS A 106 23.07 3.25 12.79
N ASP A 107 23.19 4.23 13.68
CA ASP A 107 24.26 4.24 14.69
C ASP A 107 23.94 3.36 15.92
N GLU A 108 22.73 2.82 16.04
CA GLU A 108 22.36 1.91 17.13
C GLU A 108 21.62 0.70 16.56
N GLU A 109 21.86 -0.49 17.13
CA GLU A 109 21.01 -1.67 16.95
C GLU A 109 19.62 -1.33 17.46
N GLU A 110 18.83 -0.64 16.64
CA GLU A 110 17.49 -0.26 17.01
C GLU A 110 16.60 -1.49 17.03
N ASP A 111 15.93 -1.70 18.17
CA ASP A 111 14.92 -2.73 18.34
C ASP A 111 13.91 -2.70 17.17
N LEU A 112 13.45 -3.89 16.74
CA LEU A 112 12.46 -4.03 15.66
C LEU A 112 11.23 -3.13 15.86
N THR A 113 10.81 -2.97 17.12
CA THR A 113 9.71 -2.10 17.54
C THR A 113 9.99 -0.62 17.25
N ALA A 114 11.20 -0.14 17.53
CA ALA A 114 11.59 1.24 17.23
C ALA A 114 11.60 1.51 15.71
N MET A 115 12.06 0.53 14.92
CA MET A 115 12.05 0.60 13.46
C MET A 115 10.61 0.61 12.89
N GLU A 116 9.70 -0.18 13.47
CA GLU A 116 8.28 -0.14 13.13
C GLU A 116 7.64 1.21 13.45
N GLU A 117 7.92 1.78 14.62
CA GLU A 117 7.42 3.10 15.02
C GLU A 117 7.92 4.20 14.08
N LYS A 118 9.21 4.17 13.71
CA LYS A 118 9.79 5.08 12.72
C LYS A 118 9.13 4.94 11.35
N PHE A 119 8.88 3.72 10.90
CA PHE A 119 8.19 3.48 9.64
C PHE A 119 6.77 4.06 9.66
N LEU A 120 6.02 3.84 10.75
CA LEU A 120 4.68 4.39 10.93
C LEU A 120 4.69 5.92 11.02
N HIS A 121 5.68 6.49 11.69
CA HIS A 121 5.89 7.93 11.75
C HIS A 121 6.12 8.52 10.36
N TRP A 122 7.06 7.95 9.59
CA TRP A 122 7.34 8.39 8.22
C TRP A 122 6.12 8.26 7.30
N ARG A 123 5.36 7.17 7.44
CA ARG A 123 4.12 6.98 6.70
C ARG A 123 3.11 8.10 6.97
N ARG A 124 2.91 8.47 8.24
CA ARG A 124 2.02 9.56 8.64
C ARG A 124 2.56 10.91 8.18
N TYR A 125 3.85 11.16 8.42
CA TYR A 125 4.53 12.39 8.01
C TYR A 125 4.38 12.67 6.51
N ILE A 126 4.61 11.69 5.64
CA ILE A 126 4.47 11.88 4.18
C ILE A 126 2.99 12.11 3.83
N ALA A 127 2.06 11.36 4.43
CA ALA A 127 0.64 11.56 4.19
C ALA A 127 0.20 12.97 4.60
N ASP A 128 0.55 13.43 5.80
CA ASP A 128 0.19 14.75 6.34
C ASP A 128 0.83 15.90 5.56
N LYS A 129 2.07 15.72 5.07
CA LYS A 129 2.75 16.72 4.25
C LYS A 129 2.16 16.84 2.85
N MET A 130 1.67 15.74 2.29
CA MET A 130 1.07 15.74 0.96
C MET A 130 -0.42 16.07 0.97
N ASP A 131 -1.11 15.78 2.07
CA ASP A 131 -2.53 16.05 2.21
C ASP A 131 -2.80 17.56 2.23
N GLY A 132 -3.82 17.98 1.48
CA GLY A 132 -4.23 19.37 1.39
C GLY A 132 -3.37 20.27 0.50
N ILE A 133 -2.33 19.76 -0.18
CA ILE A 133 -1.53 20.56 -1.11
C ILE A 133 -2.40 21.11 -2.25
N GLU A 134 -2.23 22.40 -2.55
CA GLU A 134 -2.75 23.02 -3.76
C GLU A 134 -1.74 22.84 -4.91
N LEU A 135 -2.11 22.04 -5.90
CA LEU A 135 -1.37 21.85 -7.14
C LEU A 135 -1.82 22.89 -8.16
N ASN A 136 -0.90 23.70 -8.69
CA ASN A 136 -1.19 24.59 -9.81
C ASN A 136 -0.65 23.97 -11.10
N ILE A 137 -1.56 23.53 -11.98
CA ILE A 137 -1.22 22.91 -13.26
C ILE A 137 -1.88 23.72 -14.36
N GLU A 138 -1.08 24.33 -15.24
CA GLU A 138 -1.56 25.20 -16.34
C GLU A 138 -2.46 26.37 -15.89
N GLY A 139 -2.25 26.89 -14.67
CA GLY A 139 -3.08 27.97 -14.11
C GLY A 139 -4.39 27.49 -13.48
N LEU A 140 -4.66 26.18 -13.50
CA LEU A 140 -5.76 25.56 -12.77
C LEU A 140 -5.27 25.04 -11.43
N LYS A 141 -6.00 25.38 -10.37
CA LYS A 141 -5.71 24.93 -9.02
C LYS A 141 -6.49 23.65 -8.70
N PHE A 142 -5.79 22.67 -8.16
CA PHE A 142 -6.33 21.40 -7.68
C PHE A 142 -5.95 21.20 -6.23
N LYS A 143 -6.82 20.58 -5.44
CA LYS A 143 -6.52 20.18 -4.08
C LYS A 143 -6.21 18.68 -4.07
N LEU A 144 -5.03 18.32 -3.57
CA LEU A 144 -4.66 16.93 -3.35
C LEU A 144 -5.17 16.48 -1.99
N ASN A 145 -5.77 15.30 -1.94
CA ASN A 145 -6.04 14.59 -0.70
C ASN A 145 -5.27 13.27 -0.72
N VAL A 146 -4.54 13.02 0.36
CA VAL A 146 -3.69 11.84 0.53
C VAL A 146 -4.09 11.09 1.78
N ALA A 147 -4.32 9.79 1.62
CA ALA A 147 -4.68 8.91 2.74
C ALA A 147 -3.88 7.61 2.70
N VAL A 148 -3.58 7.06 3.87
CA VAL A 148 -3.11 5.68 3.98
C VAL A 148 -4.29 4.75 3.67
N PRO A 149 -4.17 3.82 2.72
CA PRO A 149 -5.22 2.85 2.44
C PRO A 149 -5.53 2.01 3.68
N VAL A 150 -6.82 1.75 3.93
CA VAL A 150 -7.27 0.89 5.04
C VAL A 150 -6.65 -0.51 4.97
N SER A 151 -6.37 -1.01 3.77
CA SER A 151 -5.70 -2.30 3.56
C SER A 151 -4.28 -2.37 4.14
N ASP A 152 -3.65 -1.23 4.37
CA ASP A 152 -2.28 -1.12 4.86
C ASP A 152 -2.28 -0.73 6.37
N ASP A 153 -3.46 -0.63 7.00
CA ASP A 153 -3.62 -0.48 8.45
C ASP A 153 -3.70 -1.85 9.14
N PHE A 154 -2.54 -2.50 9.28
CA PHE A 154 -2.43 -3.81 9.91
C PHE A 154 -2.84 -3.79 11.39
N GLN A 155 -2.56 -2.70 12.10
CA GLN A 155 -2.93 -2.55 13.51
C GLN A 155 -4.44 -2.43 13.67
N GLY A 156 -5.08 -1.58 12.86
CA GLY A 156 -6.54 -1.47 12.83
C GLY A 156 -7.20 -2.79 12.44
N MET A 157 -6.66 -3.49 11.43
CA MET A 157 -7.15 -4.79 11.02
C MET A 157 -7.02 -5.84 12.13
N LYS A 158 -5.86 -5.92 12.79
CA LYS A 158 -5.62 -6.83 13.92
C LYS A 158 -6.60 -6.55 15.06
N LYS A 159 -6.78 -5.28 15.44
CA LYS A 159 -7.70 -4.89 16.50
C LYS A 159 -9.15 -5.23 16.15
N ALA A 160 -9.61 -4.88 14.95
CA ALA A 160 -10.97 -5.20 14.50
C ALA A 160 -11.23 -6.71 14.50
N TRP A 161 -10.20 -7.49 14.18
CA TRP A 161 -10.24 -8.95 14.25
C TRP A 161 -10.33 -9.44 15.71
N GLU A 162 -9.45 -8.98 16.59
CA GLU A 162 -9.48 -9.32 18.03
C GLU A 162 -10.84 -8.98 18.65
N ASP A 163 -11.37 -7.79 18.36
CA ASP A 163 -12.68 -7.33 18.81
C ASP A 163 -13.83 -8.22 18.29
N PHE A 164 -13.78 -8.63 17.01
CA PHE A 164 -14.78 -9.53 16.44
C PHE A 164 -14.84 -10.88 17.18
N PHE A 165 -13.69 -11.46 17.53
CA PHE A 165 -13.65 -12.74 18.23
C PHE A 165 -13.97 -12.63 19.73
N VAL A 166 -13.57 -11.53 20.38
CA VAL A 166 -13.86 -11.28 21.80
C VAL A 166 -15.33 -10.92 22.03
N PHE A 167 -15.94 -10.12 21.14
CA PHE A 167 -17.29 -9.57 21.34
C PHE A 167 -18.36 -10.15 20.42
N GLY A 168 -18.01 -10.58 19.20
CA GLY A 168 -18.94 -11.12 18.19
C GLY A 168 -19.46 -12.52 18.49
N ASN A 169 -18.85 -13.25 19.44
CA ASN A 169 -19.26 -14.59 19.86
C ASN A 169 -20.29 -14.62 21.00
N ARG A 170 -20.86 -13.47 21.40
CA ARG A 170 -21.80 -13.38 22.54
C ARG A 170 -23.25 -13.79 22.22
N GLY A 171 -23.58 -14.19 20.99
CA GLY A 171 -24.91 -14.69 20.67
C GLY A 171 -24.95 -15.47 19.37
N TYR A 172 -25.20 -16.78 19.47
CA TYR A 172 -25.66 -17.66 18.37
C TYR A 172 -24.66 -18.20 17.33
N SER A 173 -23.38 -18.42 17.67
CA SER A 173 -22.51 -19.26 16.84
C SER A 173 -22.46 -20.70 17.40
N ARG A 174 -23.35 -21.57 16.91
CA ARG A 174 -23.33 -23.03 17.12
C ARG A 174 -22.24 -23.76 16.30
N GLY A 175 -21.24 -23.04 15.80
CA GLY A 175 -20.06 -23.60 15.12
C GLY A 175 -18.83 -23.35 15.98
N GLY A 176 -18.00 -24.38 16.15
CA GLY A 176 -16.81 -24.34 17.00
C GLY A 176 -15.87 -23.16 16.72
N LYS A 177 -14.97 -22.90 17.68
CA LYS A 177 -13.89 -21.90 17.60
C LYS A 177 -13.37 -21.76 16.15
N GLN A 178 -13.84 -20.73 15.45
CA GLN A 178 -13.38 -20.44 14.11
C GLN A 178 -12.00 -19.78 14.27
N GLU A 179 -10.97 -20.61 14.40
CA GLU A 179 -9.59 -20.16 14.42
C GLU A 179 -9.24 -19.54 13.06
N PRO A 180 -8.33 -18.56 12.99
CA PRO A 180 -7.91 -17.95 11.73
C PRO A 180 -7.00 -18.92 10.98
N ASP A 181 -7.56 -19.99 10.44
CA ASP A 181 -6.83 -21.04 9.71
C ASP A 181 -6.95 -20.88 8.18
N THR A 182 -7.88 -20.05 7.71
CA THR A 182 -8.22 -19.92 6.29
C THR A 182 -8.01 -18.50 5.78
N ILE A 183 -7.12 -18.34 4.79
CA ILE A 183 -6.89 -17.08 4.06
C ILE A 183 -7.57 -17.17 2.69
N VAL A 184 -8.40 -16.17 2.35
CA VAL A 184 -9.08 -16.10 1.04
C VAL A 184 -8.40 -15.06 0.16
N LEU A 185 -7.73 -15.52 -0.91
CA LEU A 185 -7.08 -14.67 -1.89
C LEU A 185 -7.99 -14.44 -3.10
N ARG A 186 -8.14 -13.18 -3.54
CA ARG A 186 -8.98 -12.81 -4.69
C ARG A 186 -8.21 -11.91 -5.65
N GLY A 187 -8.50 -12.04 -6.95
CA GLY A 187 -7.94 -11.18 -7.99
C GLY A 187 -6.45 -11.43 -8.31
N VAL A 188 -5.87 -12.51 -7.82
CA VAL A 188 -4.47 -12.88 -8.11
C VAL A 188 -4.41 -13.63 -9.45
N PRO A 189 -3.39 -13.40 -10.30
CA PRO A 189 -3.25 -14.15 -11.55
C PRO A 189 -3.21 -15.65 -11.31
N SER A 190 -4.13 -16.41 -11.89
CA SER A 190 -4.21 -17.87 -11.71
C SER A 190 -2.92 -18.59 -12.11
N ARG A 191 -2.22 -18.06 -13.11
CA ARG A 191 -0.94 -18.59 -13.60
C ARG A 191 0.18 -18.58 -12.56
N TRP A 192 0.13 -17.71 -11.55
CA TRP A 192 1.14 -17.67 -10.49
C TRP A 192 1.08 -18.89 -9.58
N PHE A 193 -0.09 -19.53 -9.48
CA PHE A 193 -0.31 -20.70 -8.65
C PHE A 193 -0.53 -21.97 -9.45
N ALA A 194 -0.53 -21.90 -10.78
CA ALA A 194 -0.75 -23.05 -11.64
C ALA A 194 0.57 -23.73 -12.01
N GLU A 195 0.54 -25.04 -12.25
CA GLU A 195 1.69 -25.74 -12.84
C GLU A 195 1.84 -25.34 -14.31
N PRO A 196 3.08 -25.26 -14.85
CA PRO A 196 3.33 -24.82 -16.22
C PRO A 196 2.55 -25.59 -17.29
N ARG A 197 2.13 -26.83 -17.00
CA ARG A 197 1.40 -27.72 -17.92
C ARG A 197 -0.11 -27.81 -17.65
N VAL A 198 -0.62 -27.26 -16.55
CA VAL A 198 -2.03 -27.34 -16.15
C VAL A 198 -2.49 -25.95 -15.69
N SER A 199 -2.93 -25.11 -16.63
CA SER A 199 -3.09 -23.67 -16.38
C SER A 199 -4.42 -23.24 -15.74
N SER A 200 -5.39 -24.15 -15.62
CA SER A 200 -6.77 -23.80 -15.26
C SER A 200 -7.09 -23.90 -13.77
N LYS A 201 -6.26 -24.61 -12.98
CA LYS A 201 -6.46 -24.78 -11.54
C LYS A 201 -5.19 -24.40 -10.77
N PRO A 202 -5.32 -23.80 -9.57
CA PRO A 202 -4.17 -23.62 -8.70
C PRO A 202 -3.62 -24.99 -8.29
N SER A 203 -2.32 -25.18 -8.43
CA SER A 203 -1.58 -26.34 -7.95
C SER A 203 -1.41 -26.22 -6.44
N MET A 204 -1.79 -27.31 -5.75
CA MET A 204 -1.60 -27.44 -4.32
C MET A 204 -0.10 -27.39 -3.97
N LEU A 205 0.76 -28.00 -4.78
CA LEU A 205 2.21 -27.99 -4.57
C LEU A 205 2.75 -26.56 -4.63
N VAL A 206 2.48 -25.83 -5.72
CA VAL A 206 2.97 -24.45 -5.88
C VAL A 206 2.46 -23.54 -4.76
N THR A 207 1.17 -23.68 -4.41
CA THR A 207 0.56 -22.93 -3.31
C THR A 207 1.23 -23.25 -1.97
N HIS A 208 1.45 -24.54 -1.67
CA HIS A 208 2.07 -24.97 -0.42
C HIS A 208 3.53 -24.52 -0.35
N THR A 209 4.29 -24.59 -1.44
CA THR A 209 5.66 -24.08 -1.51
C THR A 209 5.72 -22.58 -1.23
N ILE A 210 4.86 -21.77 -1.86
CA ILE A 210 4.86 -20.31 -1.64
C ILE A 210 4.45 -20.01 -0.20
N PHE A 211 3.33 -20.56 0.26
CA PHE A 211 2.75 -20.15 1.54
C PHE A 211 3.42 -20.79 2.77
N SER A 212 4.13 -21.91 2.60
CA SER A 212 4.82 -22.58 3.71
C SER A 212 6.00 -21.77 4.22
N SER A 213 6.53 -20.86 3.40
CA SER A 213 7.50 -19.85 3.82
C SER A 213 6.96 -18.90 4.89
N PHE A 214 5.62 -18.75 4.99
CA PHE A 214 4.95 -17.89 5.96
C PHE A 214 4.44 -18.62 7.20
N GLY A 215 4.56 -19.94 7.24
CA GLY A 215 4.09 -20.75 8.36
C GLY A 215 3.52 -22.09 7.94
N LYS A 216 2.93 -22.80 8.88
CA LYS A 216 2.33 -24.11 8.62
C LYS A 216 0.94 -23.94 8.00
N ILE A 217 0.78 -24.42 6.78
CA ILE A 217 -0.52 -24.52 6.10
C ILE A 217 -1.10 -25.91 6.38
N ARG A 218 -2.37 -25.97 6.77
CA ARG A 218 -3.13 -27.22 6.96
C ARG A 218 -3.71 -27.73 5.65
#